data_AF-A0A261B2S1-F1
#
_entry.id   AF-A0A261B2S1-F1
#
_cell.length_a   1.000
_cell.length_b   1.000
_cell.length_c   1.000
_cell.angle_alpha   90.00
_cell.angle_beta   90.00
_cell.angle_gamma   90.00
#
_symmetry.space_group_name_H-M   'P 1'
#
loop_
_entity.id
_entity.type
_entity.pdbx_description
1 polymer ?
#
loop_
_entity_poly.entity_id
_entity_poly.type
_entity_poly.pdbx_seq_one_letter_code
_entity_poly.pdbx_strand_id
1 'polypeptide(L)'
;EPYCLLFRDGIAALPLVAFWILIPSYTRIVRNNEPELRAPKYFWAHLIFQVLLLVDNAVFGALYFNQSDHFLPLLRFFQVLSYVSLTPFLAFESTVDAGVIAEFVLLMAETALLSGSTKRLGENEEKAKLTPEEKSSFISKIFFCWLNPLIRTGAKDSLTNENLHNLNQNATSEWLYTRWRDEFRKAKEKNLGTVRETSIVSPFIRIQKATIITLTLARLIADVVHYLNPILLKQLIDYIAGMCRQAVYYQTVLSNAILHKILKLSPSARSNRTAGEILNHAAVDIEIIVHSIPYLQNMWSVPFQVG
;
A
#
# COMPACT_ATOMS: atom_id res chain seq x y z
N GLU A 1 -19.81 22.24 10.21
CA GLU A 1 -18.85 23.35 10.12
C GLU A 1 -18.15 23.35 8.75
N PRO A 2 -18.13 24.47 8.02
CA PRO A 2 -17.56 24.56 6.67
C PRO A 2 -16.01 24.46 6.62
N TYR A 3 -15.34 24.67 7.76
CA TYR A 3 -13.88 24.69 7.86
C TYR A 3 -13.23 23.30 7.72
N CYS A 4 -13.93 22.22 8.11
CA CYS A 4 -13.40 20.85 7.99
C CYS A 4 -13.34 20.33 6.54
N LEU A 5 -14.23 20.82 5.66
CA LEU A 5 -14.24 20.47 4.23
C LEU A 5 -13.08 21.16 3.49
N LEU A 6 -12.84 22.44 3.78
CA LEU A 6 -11.74 23.22 3.22
C LEU A 6 -10.37 22.62 3.60
N PHE A 7 -10.23 22.09 4.80
CA PHE A 7 -9.01 21.44 5.26
C PHE A 7 -8.78 20.08 4.58
N ARG A 8 -9.84 19.30 4.33
CA ARG A 8 -9.77 18.03 3.61
C ARG A 8 -9.40 18.22 2.13
N ASP A 9 -10.00 19.21 1.48
CA ASP A 9 -9.77 19.50 0.06
C ASP A 9 -8.41 20.21 -0.15
N GLY A 10 -7.96 21.03 0.81
CA GLY A 10 -6.64 21.64 0.81
C GLY A 10 -5.48 20.64 0.99
N ILE A 11 -5.68 19.62 1.85
CA ILE A 11 -4.70 18.53 2.00
C ILE A 11 -4.64 17.64 0.76
N ALA A 12 -5.75 17.42 0.07
CA ALA A 12 -5.80 16.68 -1.19
C ALA A 12 -5.16 17.43 -2.38
N ALA A 13 -5.08 18.78 -2.31
CA ALA A 13 -4.45 19.60 -3.34
C ALA A 13 -2.91 19.63 -3.25
N LEU A 14 -2.34 19.40 -2.06
CA LEU A 14 -0.88 19.41 -1.83
C LEU A 14 -0.11 18.40 -2.69
N PRO A 15 -0.53 17.12 -2.81
CA PRO A 15 0.08 16.15 -3.72
C PRO A 15 0.00 16.56 -5.19
N LEU A 16 -1.14 17.13 -5.61
CA LEU A 16 -1.34 17.59 -6.98
C LEU A 16 -0.39 18.75 -7.30
N VAL A 17 -0.30 19.76 -6.43
CA VAL A 17 0.62 20.89 -6.60
C VAL A 17 2.09 20.43 -6.60
N ALA A 18 2.45 19.49 -5.72
CA ALA A 18 3.79 18.90 -5.71
C ALA A 18 4.09 18.14 -7.02
N PHE A 19 3.15 17.36 -7.54
CA PHE A 19 3.26 16.66 -8.82
C PHE A 19 3.49 17.64 -9.99
N TRP A 20 2.77 18.76 -9.98
CA TRP A 20 2.87 19.82 -10.99
C TRP A 20 4.19 20.60 -10.96
N ILE A 21 4.85 20.70 -9.80
CA ILE A 21 6.17 21.35 -9.67
C ILE A 21 7.30 20.35 -9.98
N LEU A 22 7.16 19.11 -9.54
CA LEU A 22 8.20 18.08 -9.63
C LEU A 22 8.35 17.50 -11.04
N ILE A 23 7.27 17.38 -11.81
CA ILE A 23 7.33 16.79 -13.16
C ILE A 23 8.06 17.68 -14.19
N PRO A 24 7.77 18.99 -14.31
CA PRO A 24 8.49 19.87 -15.22
C PRO A 24 9.97 20.00 -14.85
N SER A 25 10.28 19.98 -13.56
CA SER A 25 11.67 20.02 -13.08
C SER A 25 12.39 18.68 -13.35
N TYR A 26 11.75 17.54 -13.11
CA TYR A 26 12.29 16.22 -13.46
C TYR A 26 12.51 16.05 -14.96
N THR A 27 11.52 16.38 -15.80
CA THR A 27 11.66 16.30 -17.26
C THR A 27 12.72 17.26 -17.81
N ARG A 28 12.90 18.43 -17.19
CA ARG A 28 13.98 19.36 -17.54
C ARG A 28 15.36 18.81 -17.15
N ILE A 29 15.50 18.17 -15.99
CA ILE A 29 16.74 17.53 -15.54
C ILE A 29 17.10 16.36 -16.46
N VAL A 30 16.14 15.48 -16.76
CA VAL A 30 16.34 14.32 -17.64
C VAL A 30 16.70 14.77 -19.06
N ARG A 31 16.00 15.77 -19.62
CA ARG A 31 16.29 16.30 -20.96
C ARG A 31 17.67 16.95 -21.08
N ASN A 32 18.15 17.57 -20.00
CA ASN A 32 19.48 18.20 -19.97
C ASN A 32 20.60 17.17 -19.85
N ASN A 33 20.35 16.02 -19.22
CA ASN A 33 21.35 14.98 -18.99
C ASN A 33 21.35 13.91 -20.09
N GLU A 34 20.20 13.59 -20.70
CA GLU A 34 20.09 12.62 -21.79
C GLU A 34 19.09 13.09 -22.88
N PRO A 35 19.57 13.77 -23.94
CA PRO A 35 18.70 14.35 -24.97
C PRO A 35 18.04 13.32 -25.90
N GLU A 36 18.51 12.07 -25.92
CA GLU A 36 17.97 10.99 -26.77
C GLU A 36 16.76 10.28 -26.13
N LEU A 37 16.58 10.40 -24.81
CA LEU A 37 15.53 9.70 -24.08
C LEU A 37 14.19 10.43 -24.24
N ARG A 38 13.35 9.97 -25.18
CA ARG A 38 11.99 10.48 -25.31
C ARG A 38 11.08 9.88 -24.25
N ALA A 39 10.38 10.74 -23.51
CA ALA A 39 9.37 10.30 -22.56
C ALA A 39 8.32 9.40 -23.24
N PRO A 40 7.90 8.29 -22.60
CA PRO A 40 6.92 7.36 -23.17
C PRO A 40 5.62 8.05 -23.56
N LYS A 41 4.95 7.62 -24.63
CA LYS A 41 3.68 8.23 -25.08
C LYS A 41 2.59 8.24 -23.99
N TYR A 42 2.58 7.21 -23.14
CA TYR A 42 1.67 7.09 -22.01
C TYR A 42 1.89 8.14 -20.92
N PHE A 43 3.11 8.63 -20.76
CA PHE A 43 3.44 9.69 -19.80
C PHE A 43 2.72 11.00 -20.15
N TRP A 44 2.75 11.39 -21.43
CA TRP A 44 2.06 12.58 -21.91
C TRP A 44 0.53 12.43 -21.83
N ALA A 45 0.00 11.26 -22.16
CA ALA A 45 -1.43 10.98 -22.01
C ALA A 45 -1.88 11.06 -20.55
N HIS A 46 -1.09 10.52 -19.62
CA HIS A 46 -1.35 10.60 -18.19
C HIS A 46 -1.28 12.04 -17.68
N LEU A 47 -0.28 12.81 -18.10
CA LEU A 47 -0.17 14.22 -17.75
C LEU A 47 -1.39 15.01 -18.23
N ILE A 48 -1.81 14.82 -19.49
CA ILE A 48 -3.02 15.45 -20.06
C ILE A 48 -4.27 15.12 -19.22
N PHE A 49 -4.43 13.86 -18.84
CA PHE A 49 -5.55 13.41 -18.01
C PHE A 49 -5.56 14.08 -16.63
N GLN A 50 -4.40 14.22 -15.98
CA GLN A 50 -4.26 14.93 -14.71
C GLN A 50 -4.59 16.43 -14.83
N VAL A 51 -4.24 17.08 -15.96
CA VAL A 51 -4.63 18.48 -16.22
C VAL A 51 -6.13 18.63 -16.31
N LEU A 52 -6.79 17.73 -17.06
CA LEU A 52 -8.24 17.77 -17.25
C LEU A 52 -8.97 17.59 -15.92
N LEU A 53 -8.52 16.67 -15.07
CA LEU A 53 -9.03 16.48 -13.71
C LEU A 53 -8.85 17.71 -12.81
N LEU A 54 -7.69 18.39 -12.90
CA LEU A 54 -7.44 19.61 -12.12
C LEU A 54 -8.39 20.74 -12.55
N VAL A 55 -8.57 20.92 -13.87
CA VAL A 55 -9.47 21.92 -14.43
C VAL A 55 -10.92 21.63 -14.01
N ASP A 56 -11.34 20.37 -14.09
CA ASP A 56 -12.67 19.92 -13.66
C ASP A 56 -12.95 20.26 -12.19
N ASN A 57 -12.03 19.91 -11.29
CA ASN A 57 -12.13 20.20 -9.86
C ASN A 57 -12.08 21.71 -9.55
N ALA A 58 -11.29 22.48 -10.29
CA ALA A 58 -11.22 23.94 -10.14
C ALA A 58 -12.53 24.63 -10.58
N VAL A 59 -13.14 24.17 -11.68
CA VAL A 59 -14.44 24.66 -12.16
C VAL A 59 -15.54 24.29 -11.18
N PHE A 60 -15.54 23.06 -10.66
CA PHE A 60 -16.46 22.65 -9.60
C PHE A 60 -16.34 23.53 -8.36
N GLY A 61 -15.11 23.78 -7.88
CA GLY A 61 -14.85 24.67 -6.75
C GLY A 61 -15.36 26.09 -6.99
N ALA A 62 -15.08 26.67 -8.15
CA ALA A 62 -15.53 28.02 -8.51
C ALA A 62 -17.07 28.12 -8.56
N LEU A 63 -17.75 27.12 -9.10
CA LEU A 63 -19.22 27.07 -9.15
C LEU A 63 -19.83 26.87 -7.76
N TYR A 64 -19.18 26.09 -6.89
CA TYR A 64 -19.62 25.85 -5.52
C TYR A 64 -19.55 27.12 -4.66
N PHE A 65 -18.45 27.88 -4.74
CA PHE A 65 -18.28 29.13 -4.00
C PHE A 65 -19.20 30.27 -4.49
N ASN A 66 -19.64 30.22 -5.75
CA ASN A 66 -20.53 31.24 -6.33
C ASN A 66 -22.00 31.11 -5.84
N GLN A 67 -22.34 30.05 -5.08
CA GLN A 67 -23.54 29.87 -4.25
C GLN A 67 -24.89 30.30 -4.89
N SER A 68 -24.99 30.21 -6.22
CA SER A 68 -26.16 30.63 -7.00
C SER A 68 -26.95 29.41 -7.46
N ASP A 69 -28.23 29.33 -7.09
CA ASP A 69 -29.11 28.18 -7.35
C ASP A 69 -29.23 27.78 -8.83
N HIS A 70 -28.92 28.71 -9.75
CA HIS A 70 -28.96 28.46 -11.19
C HIS A 70 -27.93 27.42 -11.67
N PHE A 71 -26.81 27.25 -10.96
CA PHE A 71 -25.72 26.35 -11.37
C PHE A 71 -25.82 24.94 -10.77
N LEU A 72 -26.85 24.64 -9.98
CA LEU A 72 -27.03 23.35 -9.32
C LEU A 72 -26.99 22.11 -10.26
N PRO A 73 -27.60 22.11 -11.46
CA PRO A 73 -27.49 20.97 -12.38
C PRO A 73 -26.08 20.83 -12.96
N LEU A 74 -25.38 21.95 -13.21
CA LEU A 74 -24.01 21.97 -13.70
C LEU A 74 -23.03 21.46 -12.64
N LEU A 75 -23.26 21.83 -11.37
CA LEU A 75 -22.48 21.38 -10.24
C LEU A 75 -22.61 19.86 -10.02
N ARG A 76 -23.82 19.30 -10.16
CA ARG A 76 -24.06 17.85 -10.14
C ARG A 76 -23.38 17.13 -11.31
N PHE A 77 -23.37 17.73 -12.49
CA PHE A 77 -22.70 17.17 -13.66
C PHE A 77 -21.18 17.05 -13.45
N PHE A 78 -20.52 18.13 -13.02
CA PHE A 78 -19.09 18.13 -12.72
C PHE A 78 -18.73 17.19 -11.56
N GLN A 79 -19.58 17.12 -10.54
CA GLN A 79 -19.38 16.16 -9.44
C GLN A 79 -19.39 14.70 -9.93
N VAL A 80 -20.34 14.33 -10.79
CA VAL A 80 -20.40 12.98 -11.37
C VAL A 80 -19.20 12.73 -12.29
N LEU A 81 -18.80 13.72 -13.09
CA LEU A 81 -17.66 13.63 -14.00
C LEU A 81 -16.33 13.40 -13.24
N SER A 82 -16.12 14.12 -12.13
CA SER A 82 -14.98 13.93 -11.23
C SER A 82 -14.97 12.51 -10.63
N TYR A 83 -16.09 12.01 -10.10
CA TYR A 83 -16.17 10.65 -9.57
C TYR A 83 -15.94 9.55 -10.62
N VAL A 84 -16.54 9.69 -11.80
CA VAL A 84 -16.39 8.74 -12.91
C VAL A 84 -14.94 8.72 -13.43
N SER A 85 -14.23 9.85 -13.39
CA SER A 85 -12.84 9.95 -13.82
C SER A 85 -11.85 9.45 -12.75
N LEU A 86 -12.17 9.63 -11.46
CA LEU A 86 -11.33 9.21 -10.34
C LEU A 86 -11.34 7.69 -10.12
N THR A 87 -12.48 7.02 -10.37
CA THR A 87 -12.66 5.60 -10.05
C THR A 87 -11.74 4.66 -10.85
N PRO A 88 -11.59 4.80 -12.19
CA PRO A 88 -10.65 4.00 -12.97
C PRO A 88 -9.20 4.31 -12.62
N PHE A 89 -8.90 5.56 -12.26
CA PHE A 89 -7.56 6.00 -11.86
C PHE A 89 -7.10 5.34 -10.56
N LEU A 90 -7.94 5.38 -9.51
CA LEU A 90 -7.65 4.71 -8.24
C LEU A 90 -7.60 3.18 -8.39
N ALA A 91 -8.44 2.61 -9.26
CA ALA A 91 -8.38 1.18 -9.59
C ALA A 91 -7.07 0.81 -10.33
N PHE A 92 -6.58 1.69 -11.21
CA PHE A 92 -5.29 1.51 -11.89
C PHE A 92 -4.11 1.66 -10.92
N GLU A 93 -4.11 2.69 -10.07
CA GLU A 93 -3.03 2.93 -9.10
C GLU A 93 -2.94 1.79 -8.07
N SER A 94 -4.07 1.32 -7.55
CA SER A 94 -4.11 0.17 -6.63
C SER A 94 -3.70 -1.16 -7.27
N THR A 95 -3.96 -1.37 -8.56
CA THR A 95 -3.52 -2.58 -9.27
C THR A 95 -2.03 -2.54 -9.61
N VAL A 96 -1.50 -1.36 -9.94
CA VAL A 96 -0.07 -1.15 -10.20
C VAL A 96 0.73 -1.28 -8.89
N ASP A 97 0.31 -0.64 -7.80
CA ASP A 97 1.02 -0.72 -6.51
C ASP A 97 1.00 -2.14 -5.95
N ALA A 98 -0.15 -2.82 -5.99
CA ALA A 98 -0.22 -4.22 -5.55
C ALA A 98 0.65 -5.15 -6.40
N GLY A 99 0.73 -4.89 -7.72
CA GLY A 99 1.59 -5.63 -8.65
C GLY A 99 3.08 -5.39 -8.42
N VAL A 100 3.48 -4.14 -8.23
CA VAL A 100 4.89 -3.74 -7.98
C VAL A 100 5.36 -4.26 -6.62
N ILE A 101 4.53 -4.16 -5.57
CA ILE A 101 4.84 -4.71 -4.24
C ILE A 101 4.96 -6.24 -4.31
N ALA A 102 4.06 -6.90 -5.04
CA ALA A 102 4.10 -8.33 -5.30
C ALA A 102 5.40 -8.77 -6.00
N GLU A 103 5.79 -8.08 -7.07
CA GLU A 103 7.02 -8.37 -7.81
C GLU A 103 8.27 -8.08 -6.96
N PHE A 104 8.26 -7.00 -6.17
CA PHE A 104 9.36 -6.68 -5.27
C PHE A 104 9.52 -7.72 -4.17
N VAL A 105 8.43 -8.18 -3.55
CA VAL A 105 8.46 -9.27 -2.56
C VAL A 105 8.92 -10.59 -3.19
N LEU A 106 8.51 -10.88 -4.42
CA LEU A 106 8.99 -12.05 -5.17
C LEU A 106 10.49 -11.97 -5.45
N LEU A 107 10.99 -10.79 -5.85
CA LEU A 107 12.41 -10.54 -6.08
C LEU A 107 13.22 -10.73 -4.78
N MET A 108 12.73 -10.19 -3.67
CA MET A 108 13.36 -10.31 -2.34
C MET A 108 13.39 -11.77 -1.86
N ALA A 109 12.31 -12.52 -2.12
CA ALA A 109 12.25 -13.95 -1.82
C ALA A 109 13.23 -14.71 -2.72
N GLU A 110 13.24 -14.46 -4.02
CA GLU A 110 14.13 -15.11 -4.98
C GLU A 110 15.61 -14.97 -4.59
N THR A 111 16.05 -13.75 -4.24
CA THR A 111 17.45 -13.49 -3.84
C THR A 111 17.81 -14.11 -2.49
N ALA A 112 16.90 -14.05 -1.50
CA ALA A 112 17.12 -14.73 -0.21
C ALA A 112 17.24 -16.25 -0.35
N LEU A 113 16.49 -16.84 -1.31
CA LEU A 113 16.37 -18.29 -1.49
C LEU A 113 17.44 -18.91 -2.37
N LEU A 114 17.83 -18.23 -3.45
CA LEU A 114 18.98 -18.62 -4.26
C LEU A 114 20.27 -18.63 -3.42
N SER A 115 20.37 -17.73 -2.45
CA SER A 115 21.45 -17.72 -1.45
C SER A 115 21.41 -18.94 -0.49
N GLY A 116 20.21 -19.41 -0.11
CA GLY A 116 20.03 -20.48 0.90
C GLY A 116 20.25 -21.92 0.39
N SER A 117 20.18 -22.16 -0.92
CA SER A 117 20.37 -23.50 -1.51
C SER A 117 21.85 -23.92 -1.67
N THR A 118 22.80 -23.19 -1.08
CA THR A 118 24.24 -23.43 -1.19
C THR A 118 24.71 -24.54 -0.25
N LYS A 119 24.40 -25.80 -0.57
CA LYS A 119 25.11 -26.93 0.03
C LYS A 119 26.47 -27.06 -0.65
N ARG A 120 27.50 -26.51 -0.01
CA ARG A 120 28.90 -26.57 -0.44
C ARG A 120 29.38 -28.02 -0.48
N LEU A 121 29.90 -28.44 -1.61
CA LEU A 121 30.82 -29.59 -1.70
C LEU A 121 32.14 -29.03 -2.22
N GLY A 122 33.16 -29.01 -1.37
CA GLY A 122 34.50 -28.51 -1.70
C GLY A 122 34.92 -27.30 -0.85
N GLU A 123 35.15 -27.52 0.44
CA GLU A 123 36.05 -26.64 1.18
C GLU A 123 37.48 -26.92 0.69
N ASN A 124 38.11 -25.95 0.03
CA ASN A 124 39.41 -25.39 0.46
C ASN A 124 40.16 -24.53 -0.55
N GLU A 125 39.71 -24.33 -1.79
CA GLU A 125 40.43 -23.47 -2.74
C GLU A 125 39.46 -22.49 -3.43
N GLU A 126 39.80 -21.19 -3.40
CA GLU A 126 39.05 -20.02 -3.93
C GLU A 126 38.12 -19.23 -2.99
N LYS A 127 38.67 -18.68 -1.90
CA LYS A 127 38.12 -17.42 -1.30
C LYS A 127 38.32 -16.18 -2.19
N ALA A 128 38.82 -16.33 -3.42
CA ALA A 128 39.35 -15.22 -4.22
C ALA A 128 38.35 -14.47 -5.12
N LYS A 129 37.11 -14.93 -5.33
CA LYS A 129 36.13 -14.16 -6.14
C LYS A 129 34.65 -14.33 -5.74
N LEU A 130 34.36 -14.48 -4.45
CA LEU A 130 32.96 -14.45 -3.97
C LEU A 130 32.33 -13.06 -4.22
N THR A 131 31.10 -13.03 -4.73
CA THR A 131 30.36 -11.79 -4.99
C THR A 131 29.96 -11.12 -3.66
N PRO A 132 29.74 -9.78 -3.65
CA PRO A 132 29.31 -9.09 -2.43
C PRO A 132 27.98 -9.62 -1.88
N GLU A 133 27.08 -10.06 -2.76
CA GLU A 133 25.83 -10.72 -2.38
C GLU A 133 26.13 -11.97 -1.54
N GLU A 134 27.00 -12.88 -2.01
CA GLU A 134 27.30 -14.13 -1.30
C GLU A 134 27.98 -13.91 0.05
N LYS A 135 28.85 -12.89 0.14
CA LYS A 135 29.54 -12.49 1.37
C LYS A 135 28.60 -11.86 2.40
N SER A 136 27.46 -11.34 1.97
CA SER A 136 26.56 -10.57 2.83
C SER A 136 25.71 -11.45 3.77
N SER A 137 25.31 -10.88 4.90
CA SER A 137 24.46 -11.55 5.89
C SER A 137 23.05 -11.78 5.35
N PHE A 138 22.29 -12.70 5.95
CA PHE A 138 20.91 -13.00 5.55
C PHE A 138 20.01 -11.75 5.52
N ILE A 139 20.10 -10.89 6.54
CA ILE A 139 19.33 -9.65 6.62
C ILE A 139 19.76 -8.68 5.50
N SER A 140 21.07 -8.58 5.24
CA SER A 140 21.61 -7.74 4.17
C SER A 140 21.16 -8.22 2.78
N LYS A 141 20.86 -9.52 2.61
CA LYS A 141 20.32 -10.08 1.37
C LYS A 141 18.84 -9.76 1.19
N ILE A 142 18.05 -9.89 2.26
CA ILE A 142 16.64 -9.46 2.27
C ILE A 142 16.58 -8.00 1.87
N PHE A 143 17.20 -7.09 2.62
CA PHE A 143 17.07 -5.65 2.35
C PHE A 143 17.98 -5.13 1.23
N PHE A 144 18.59 -6.01 0.42
CA PHE A 144 19.54 -5.65 -0.64
C PHE A 144 20.64 -4.67 -0.20
N CYS A 145 21.01 -4.63 1.09
CA CYS A 145 21.96 -3.67 1.61
C CYS A 145 23.38 -3.84 1.03
N TRP A 146 23.68 -5.02 0.48
CA TRP A 146 24.94 -5.29 -0.22
C TRP A 146 25.07 -4.51 -1.54
N LEU A 147 23.97 -4.00 -2.09
CA LEU A 147 23.93 -3.22 -3.32
C LEU A 147 24.27 -1.73 -3.09
N ASN A 148 24.14 -1.25 -1.85
CA ASN A 148 24.37 0.15 -1.48
C ASN A 148 25.73 0.73 -1.98
N PRO A 149 26.87 0.00 -1.90
CA PRO A 149 28.14 0.49 -2.41
C PRO A 149 28.11 0.74 -3.92
N LEU A 150 27.45 -0.13 -4.70
CA LEU A 150 27.37 -0.01 -6.16
C LEU A 150 26.50 1.18 -6.57
N ILE A 151 25.35 1.36 -5.92
CA ILE A 151 24.46 2.52 -6.14
C ILE A 151 25.22 3.82 -5.85
N ARG A 152 26.01 3.85 -4.77
CA ARG A 152 26.80 5.03 -4.42
C ARG A 152 27.91 5.32 -5.43
N THR A 153 28.51 4.31 -6.03
CA THR A 153 29.51 4.47 -7.11
C THR A 153 28.84 5.01 -8.37
N GLY A 154 27.71 4.44 -8.79
CA GLY A 154 26.96 4.89 -9.97
C GLY A 154 26.36 6.29 -9.83
N ALA A 155 26.12 6.76 -8.60
CA ALA A 155 25.69 8.13 -8.34
C ALA A 155 26.82 9.16 -8.45
N LYS A 156 28.08 8.74 -8.32
CA LYS A 156 29.25 9.62 -8.41
C LYS A 156 29.83 9.64 -9.83
N ASP A 157 30.02 8.47 -10.41
CA ASP A 157 30.67 8.27 -11.70
C ASP A 157 29.88 7.30 -12.58
N SER A 158 30.01 7.42 -13.90
CA SER A 158 29.39 6.47 -14.84
C SER A 158 29.93 5.06 -14.63
N LEU A 159 29.02 4.08 -14.51
CA LEU A 159 29.39 2.68 -14.30
C LEU A 159 30.05 2.10 -15.57
N THR A 160 31.25 1.58 -15.42
CA THR A 160 31.97 0.81 -16.46
C THR A 160 31.89 -0.68 -16.12
N ASN A 161 32.07 -1.55 -17.13
CA ASN A 161 32.03 -3.01 -16.94
C ASN A 161 33.04 -3.52 -15.90
N GLU A 162 34.15 -2.81 -15.70
CA GLU A 162 35.18 -3.14 -14.72
C GLU A 162 34.72 -2.92 -13.27
N ASN A 163 33.79 -1.99 -13.05
CA ASN A 163 33.21 -1.69 -11.74
C ASN A 163 32.05 -2.61 -11.38
N LEU A 164 31.60 -3.47 -12.31
CA LEU A 164 30.52 -4.41 -12.09
C LEU A 164 31.05 -5.73 -11.53
N HIS A 165 30.30 -6.31 -10.59
CA HIS A 165 30.62 -7.62 -10.04
C HIS A 165 30.27 -8.72 -11.05
N ASN A 166 31.14 -9.73 -11.13
CA ASN A 166 30.85 -10.93 -11.92
C ASN A 166 29.64 -11.68 -11.35
N LEU A 167 28.96 -12.43 -12.22
CA LEU A 167 27.87 -13.32 -11.86
C LEU A 167 28.34 -14.37 -10.84
N ASN A 168 27.41 -14.80 -9.99
CA ASN A 168 27.59 -15.97 -9.15
C ASN A 168 27.89 -17.20 -10.04
N GLN A 169 28.82 -18.05 -9.62
CA GLN A 169 29.11 -19.33 -10.30
C GLN A 169 27.84 -20.17 -10.49
N ASN A 170 26.92 -20.17 -9.51
CA ASN A 170 25.66 -20.91 -9.58
C ASN A 170 24.65 -20.34 -10.59
N ALA A 171 24.82 -19.07 -10.97
CA ALA A 171 24.00 -18.38 -11.97
C ALA A 171 24.67 -18.36 -13.35
N THR A 172 25.87 -18.94 -13.48
CA THR A 172 26.60 -18.98 -14.75
C THR A 172 25.96 -19.99 -15.70
N SER A 173 25.88 -19.64 -16.99
CA SER A 173 25.27 -20.49 -18.03
C SER A 173 25.91 -21.87 -18.11
N GLU A 174 27.22 -21.97 -17.93
CA GLU A 174 27.98 -23.22 -17.91
C GLU A 174 27.54 -24.16 -16.78
N TRP A 175 27.38 -23.62 -15.56
CA TRP A 175 26.93 -24.41 -14.41
C TRP A 175 25.47 -24.85 -14.55
N LEU A 176 24.59 -23.96 -15.00
CA LEU A 176 23.18 -24.27 -15.22
C LEU A 176 23.01 -25.34 -16.30
N TYR A 177 23.77 -25.23 -17.39
CA TYR A 177 23.71 -26.16 -18.51
C TYR A 177 24.26 -27.54 -18.15
N THR A 178 25.39 -27.62 -17.44
CA THR A 178 25.95 -28.90 -16.97
C THR A 178 24.99 -29.62 -16.04
N ARG A 179 24.40 -28.91 -15.07
CA ARG A 179 23.38 -29.46 -14.17
C ARG A 179 22.13 -29.93 -14.91
N TRP A 180 21.66 -29.16 -15.90
CA TRP A 180 20.54 -29.55 -16.76
C TRP A 180 20.84 -30.78 -17.59
N ARG A 181 22.02 -30.83 -18.21
CA ARG A 181 22.47 -31.95 -19.02
C ARG A 181 22.50 -33.25 -18.21
N ASP A 182 22.96 -33.21 -16.97
CA ASP A 182 22.99 -34.38 -16.08
C ASP A 182 21.60 -34.90 -15.72
N GLU A 183 20.67 -34.02 -15.35
CA GLU A 183 19.29 -34.40 -15.06
C GLU A 183 18.55 -34.90 -16.31
N PHE A 184 18.83 -34.31 -17.47
CA PHE A 184 18.29 -34.76 -18.75
C PHE A 184 18.82 -36.16 -19.11
N ARG A 185 20.11 -36.43 -18.91
CA ARG A 185 20.71 -37.76 -19.12
C ARG A 185 20.06 -38.81 -18.23
N LYS A 186 19.87 -38.53 -16.93
CA LYS A 186 19.17 -39.44 -16.00
C LYS A 186 17.73 -39.73 -16.45
N ALA A 187 17.02 -38.72 -16.94
CA ALA A 187 15.68 -38.89 -17.46
C ALA A 187 15.67 -39.74 -18.75
N LYS A 188 16.70 -39.61 -19.60
CA LYS A 188 16.88 -40.39 -20.82
C LYS A 188 17.18 -41.85 -20.52
N GLU A 189 18.11 -42.11 -19.59
CA GLU A 189 18.43 -43.46 -19.09
C GLU A 189 17.20 -44.15 -18.49
N LYS A 190 16.34 -43.41 -17.78
CA LYS A 190 15.08 -43.96 -17.22
C LYS A 190 14.05 -44.35 -18.29
N ASN A 191 14.09 -43.70 -19.46
CA ASN A 191 13.17 -43.97 -20.57
C ASN A 191 13.75 -44.93 -21.61
N LEU A 192 14.99 -45.39 -21.46
CA LEU A 192 15.59 -46.44 -22.29
C LEU A 192 14.76 -47.73 -22.14
N GLY A 193 13.91 -48.02 -23.13
CA GLY A 193 12.97 -49.16 -23.12
C GLY A 193 11.50 -48.78 -23.24
N THR A 194 11.16 -47.48 -23.27
CA THR A 194 9.80 -46.99 -23.49
C THR A 194 9.71 -46.20 -24.81
N VAL A 195 8.56 -46.23 -25.50
CA VAL A 195 8.30 -45.44 -26.73
C VAL A 195 8.20 -43.93 -26.43
N ARG A 196 8.28 -43.52 -25.15
CA ARG A 196 8.07 -42.14 -24.74
C ARG A 196 9.32 -41.30 -24.97
N GLU A 197 9.14 -40.19 -25.69
CA GLU A 197 10.16 -39.16 -25.83
C GLU A 197 10.48 -38.51 -24.48
N THR A 198 11.76 -38.26 -24.23
CA THR A 198 12.20 -37.51 -23.04
C THR A 198 11.83 -36.04 -23.17
N SER A 199 10.92 -35.57 -22.32
CA SER A 199 10.60 -34.15 -22.19
C SER A 199 11.81 -33.35 -21.67
N ILE A 200 12.11 -32.24 -22.35
CA ILE A 200 13.13 -31.24 -21.99
C ILE A 200 12.69 -30.43 -20.74
N VAL A 201 11.38 -30.25 -20.57
CA VAL A 201 10.79 -29.40 -19.53
C VAL A 201 10.86 -30.05 -18.15
N SER A 202 10.69 -31.37 -18.06
CA SER A 202 10.71 -32.08 -16.77
C SER A 202 12.05 -31.92 -16.02
N PRO A 203 13.22 -32.15 -16.64
CA PRO A 203 14.53 -31.89 -16.02
C PRO A 203 14.72 -30.43 -15.60
N PHE A 204 14.19 -29.48 -16.37
CA PHE A 204 14.23 -28.06 -16.04
C PHE A 204 13.47 -27.75 -14.75
N ILE A 205 12.22 -28.22 -14.62
CA ILE A 205 11.42 -28.07 -13.40
C ILE A 205 12.11 -28.73 -12.20
N ARG A 206 12.77 -29.88 -12.38
CA ARG A 206 13.48 -30.56 -11.29
C ARG A 206 14.66 -29.79 -10.74
N ILE A 207 15.34 -29.01 -11.58
CA ILE A 207 16.49 -28.18 -11.16
C ILE A 207 16.01 -27.00 -10.34
N GLN A 208 14.89 -26.40 -10.74
CA GLN A 208 14.33 -25.21 -10.10
C GLN A 208 13.29 -25.50 -9.01
N LYS A 209 12.97 -26.78 -8.74
CA LYS A 209 11.89 -27.17 -7.81
C LYS A 209 11.99 -26.51 -6.43
N ALA A 210 13.20 -26.35 -5.88
CA ALA A 210 13.40 -25.73 -4.58
C ALA A 210 13.06 -24.23 -4.61
N THR A 211 13.47 -23.54 -5.67
CA THR A 211 13.14 -22.15 -5.93
C THR A 211 11.63 -21.99 -6.12
N ILE A 212 11.01 -22.82 -6.97
CA ILE A 212 9.56 -22.78 -7.25
C ILE A 212 8.74 -22.98 -5.98
N ILE A 213 9.06 -24.00 -5.16
CA ILE A 213 8.33 -24.29 -3.93
C ILE A 213 8.42 -23.10 -2.98
N THR A 214 9.61 -22.54 -2.80
CA THR A 214 9.79 -21.51 -1.79
C THR A 214 9.26 -20.15 -2.25
N LEU A 215 9.32 -19.83 -3.54
CA LEU A 215 8.60 -18.70 -4.14
C LEU A 215 7.09 -18.84 -3.97
N THR A 216 6.55 -20.04 -4.19
CA THR A 216 5.11 -20.31 -4.04
C THR A 216 4.67 -20.16 -2.59
N LEU A 217 5.48 -20.64 -1.64
CA LEU A 217 5.19 -20.49 -0.21
C LEU A 217 5.24 -19.02 0.23
N ALA A 218 6.27 -18.28 -0.17
CA ALA A 218 6.38 -16.85 0.11
C ALA A 218 5.19 -16.08 -0.50
N ARG A 219 4.78 -16.46 -1.72
CA ARG A 219 3.63 -15.86 -2.38
C ARG A 219 2.32 -16.13 -1.64
N LEU A 220 2.10 -17.37 -1.20
CA LEU A 220 0.92 -17.74 -0.44
C LEU A 220 0.82 -16.94 0.88
N ILE A 221 1.94 -16.75 1.57
CA ILE A 221 1.98 -15.92 2.79
C ILE A 221 1.61 -14.47 2.47
N ALA A 222 2.19 -13.91 1.40
CA ALA A 222 1.90 -12.53 0.97
C ALA A 222 0.41 -12.35 0.59
N ASP A 223 -0.17 -13.32 -0.11
CA ASP A 223 -1.59 -13.30 -0.48
C ASP A 223 -2.48 -13.37 0.77
N VAL A 224 -2.17 -14.25 1.73
CA VAL A 224 -2.90 -14.33 3.02
C VAL A 224 -2.87 -12.98 3.74
N VAL A 225 -1.70 -12.35 3.87
CA VAL A 225 -1.56 -11.03 4.52
C VAL A 225 -2.39 -9.97 3.80
N HIS A 226 -2.39 -9.96 2.46
CA HIS A 226 -3.23 -9.05 1.68
C HIS A 226 -4.72 -9.26 1.93
N TYR A 227 -5.18 -10.52 2.03
CA TYR A 227 -6.58 -10.83 2.34
C TYR A 227 -6.98 -10.47 3.77
N LEU A 228 -6.06 -10.51 4.73
CA LEU A 228 -6.32 -10.10 6.11
C LEU A 228 -6.60 -8.59 6.22
N ASN A 229 -5.98 -7.77 5.38
CA ASN A 229 -6.12 -6.31 5.43
C ASN A 229 -7.59 -5.82 5.38
N PRO A 230 -8.42 -6.15 4.36
CA PRO A 230 -9.81 -5.73 4.32
C PRO A 230 -10.67 -6.33 5.44
N ILE A 231 -10.34 -7.52 5.95
CA ILE A 231 -11.08 -8.17 7.05
C ILE A 231 -10.87 -7.38 8.35
N LEU A 232 -9.63 -7.02 8.67
CA LEU A 232 -9.29 -6.21 9.83
C LEU A 232 -9.94 -4.82 9.74
N LEU A 233 -9.88 -4.21 8.55
CA LEU A 233 -10.53 -2.93 8.30
C LEU A 233 -12.05 -3.02 8.51
N LYS A 234 -12.70 -4.07 8.01
CA LYS A 234 -14.14 -4.29 8.21
C LYS A 234 -14.48 -4.42 9.69
N GLN A 235 -13.72 -5.21 10.45
CA GLN A 235 -13.94 -5.36 11.89
C GLN A 235 -13.77 -4.04 12.64
N LEU A 236 -12.78 -3.23 12.27
CA LEU A 236 -12.57 -1.91 12.84
C LEU A 236 -13.75 -0.96 12.53
N ILE A 237 -14.23 -0.96 11.29
CA ILE A 237 -15.38 -0.15 10.88
C ILE A 237 -16.64 -0.59 11.64
N ASP A 238 -16.91 -1.90 11.72
CA ASP A 238 -18.06 -2.46 12.43
C ASP A 238 -17.99 -2.11 13.93
N TYR A 239 -16.80 -2.15 14.54
CA TYR A 239 -16.56 -1.76 15.93
C TYR A 239 -16.87 -0.28 16.16
N ILE A 240 -16.30 0.62 15.35
CA ILE A 240 -16.54 2.07 15.44
C ILE A 240 -18.02 2.39 15.22
N ALA A 241 -18.65 1.79 14.22
CA ALA A 241 -20.07 1.98 13.94
C ALA A 241 -20.96 1.52 15.11
N GLY A 242 -20.59 0.40 15.77
CA GLY A 242 -21.23 -0.08 16.98
C GLY A 242 -21.16 0.93 18.12
N MET A 243 -19.98 1.50 18.38
CA MET A 243 -19.78 2.53 19.41
C MET A 243 -20.61 3.79 19.12
N CYS A 244 -20.59 4.28 17.88
CA CYS A 244 -21.39 5.44 17.47
C CYS A 244 -22.89 5.21 17.66
N ARG A 245 -23.40 4.01 17.29
CA ARG A 245 -24.81 3.67 17.47
C ARG A 245 -25.22 3.69 18.95
N GLN A 246 -24.37 3.16 19.83
CA GLN A 246 -24.60 3.18 21.27
C GLN A 246 -24.59 4.62 21.82
N ALA A 247 -23.63 5.45 21.39
CA ALA A 247 -23.55 6.85 21.79
C ALA A 247 -24.83 7.62 21.43
N VAL A 248 -25.31 7.51 20.19
CA VAL A 248 -26.56 8.13 19.73
C VAL A 248 -27.76 7.59 20.51
N TYR A 249 -27.80 6.29 20.81
CA TYR A 249 -28.86 5.70 21.62
C TYR A 249 -28.93 6.32 23.02
N TYR A 250 -27.82 6.38 23.74
CA TYR A 250 -27.77 6.98 25.08
C TYR A 250 -28.13 8.46 25.06
N GLN A 251 -27.58 9.22 24.10
CA GLN A 251 -27.90 10.64 23.93
C GLN A 251 -29.41 10.84 23.71
N THR A 252 -30.03 10.03 22.85
CA THR A 252 -31.45 10.13 22.54
C THR A 252 -32.33 9.80 23.74
N VAL A 253 -32.02 8.70 24.46
CA VAL A 253 -32.79 8.26 25.63
C VAL A 253 -32.70 9.27 26.77
N LEU A 254 -31.49 9.74 27.10
CA LEU A 254 -31.27 10.73 28.16
C LEU A 254 -31.95 12.06 27.83
N SER A 255 -31.78 12.54 26.60
CA SER A 255 -32.39 13.80 26.16
C SER A 255 -33.91 13.73 26.25
N ASN A 256 -34.51 12.62 25.79
CA ASN A 256 -35.95 12.44 25.84
C ASN A 256 -36.47 12.29 27.29
N ALA A 257 -35.76 11.55 28.14
CA ALA A 257 -36.13 11.40 29.56
C ALA A 257 -36.10 12.73 30.31
N ILE A 258 -35.09 13.57 30.06
CA ILE A 258 -34.95 14.89 30.66
C ILE A 258 -36.03 15.84 30.14
N LEU A 259 -36.30 15.85 28.83
CA LEU A 259 -37.38 16.65 28.25
C LEU A 259 -38.73 16.31 28.88
N HIS A 260 -39.08 15.02 28.98
CA HIS A 260 -40.31 14.58 29.64
C HIS A 260 -40.38 14.97 31.11
N LYS A 261 -39.23 14.98 31.82
CA LYS A 261 -39.19 15.42 33.21
C LYS A 261 -39.45 16.93 33.31
N ILE A 262 -38.81 17.75 32.47
CA ILE A 262 -38.96 19.20 32.46
C ILE A 262 -40.41 19.61 32.20
N LEU A 263 -41.08 18.92 31.27
CA LEU A 263 -42.50 19.17 30.94
C LEU A 263 -43.46 18.87 32.10
N LYS A 264 -43.07 18.03 33.06
CA LYS A 264 -43.89 17.65 34.22
C LYS A 264 -43.50 18.36 35.52
N LEU A 265 -42.51 19.25 35.50
CA LEU A 265 -42.05 19.96 36.71
C LEU A 265 -43.06 21.04 37.14
N SER A 266 -43.31 21.13 38.44
CA SER A 266 -44.17 22.17 39.02
C SER A 266 -43.48 23.55 39.02
N PRO A 267 -44.23 24.66 39.02
CA PRO A 267 -43.66 26.01 39.05
C PRO A 267 -42.78 26.28 40.27
N SER A 268 -43.15 25.74 41.44
CA SER A 268 -42.35 25.85 42.67
C SER A 268 -40.99 25.16 42.56
N ALA A 269 -40.91 24.03 41.85
CA ALA A 269 -39.64 23.33 41.60
C ALA A 269 -38.77 24.05 40.54
N ARG A 270 -39.37 24.98 39.77
CA ARG A 270 -38.71 25.79 38.74
C ARG A 270 -38.38 27.21 39.21
N SER A 271 -38.55 27.53 40.49
CA SER A 271 -38.41 28.91 40.99
C SER A 271 -37.02 29.51 40.76
N ASN A 272 -35.98 28.68 40.73
CA ASN A 272 -34.58 29.12 40.71
C ASN A 272 -33.89 29.02 39.33
N ARG A 273 -34.48 28.32 38.35
CA ARG A 273 -33.86 28.08 37.02
C ARG A 273 -34.94 28.03 35.94
N THR A 274 -34.69 28.64 34.79
CA THR A 274 -35.59 28.55 33.64
C THR A 274 -35.49 27.16 32.97
N ALA A 275 -36.52 26.77 32.21
CA ALA A 275 -36.50 25.49 31.48
C ALA A 275 -35.36 25.42 30.45
N GLY A 276 -34.99 26.56 29.84
CA GLY A 276 -33.87 26.65 28.90
C GLY A 276 -32.51 26.45 29.59
N GLU A 277 -32.31 27.03 30.76
CA GLU A 277 -31.07 26.85 31.54
C GLU A 277 -30.91 25.39 32.00
N ILE A 278 -31.99 24.76 32.46
CA ILE A 278 -31.98 23.35 32.87
C ILE A 278 -31.65 22.46 31.67
N LEU A 279 -32.28 22.71 30.51
CA LEU A 279 -32.01 21.94 29.30
C LEU A 279 -30.56 22.12 28.81
N ASN A 280 -30.03 23.34 28.86
CA ASN A 280 -28.67 23.63 28.43
C ASN A 280 -27.62 22.92 29.31
N HIS A 281 -27.76 22.99 30.63
CA HIS A 281 -26.86 22.25 31.54
C HIS A 281 -26.99 20.74 31.36
N ALA A 282 -28.23 20.24 31.25
CA ALA A 282 -28.46 18.83 31.05
C ALA A 282 -27.91 18.33 29.70
N ALA A 283 -27.94 19.14 28.64
CA ALA A 283 -27.34 18.79 27.35
C ALA A 283 -25.82 18.62 27.46
N VAL A 284 -25.13 19.53 28.15
CA VAL A 284 -23.68 19.43 28.41
C VAL A 284 -23.36 18.19 29.25
N ASP A 285 -24.15 17.92 30.29
CA ASP A 285 -23.95 16.74 31.15
C ASP A 285 -24.15 15.43 30.37
N ILE A 286 -25.15 15.36 29.47
CA ILE A 286 -25.37 14.21 28.60
C ILE A 286 -24.18 13.99 27.67
N GLU A 287 -23.65 15.04 27.07
CA GLU A 287 -22.47 14.96 26.20
C GLU A 287 -21.27 14.38 26.96
N ILE A 288 -20.99 14.93 28.16
CA ILE A 288 -19.92 14.43 29.02
C ILE A 288 -20.13 12.94 29.33
N ILE A 289 -21.33 12.54 29.73
CA ILE A 289 -21.64 11.13 30.06
C ILE A 289 -21.43 10.23 28.85
N VAL A 290 -21.97 10.59 27.68
CA VAL A 290 -21.87 9.79 26.46
C VAL A 290 -20.42 9.64 26.01
N HIS A 291 -19.62 10.71 26.08
CA HIS A 291 -18.19 10.66 25.77
C HIS A 291 -17.35 9.93 26.82
N SER A 292 -17.84 9.78 28.06
CA SER A 292 -17.15 9.05 29.13
C SER A 292 -17.28 7.52 29.00
N ILE A 293 -18.36 7.03 28.39
CA ILE A 293 -18.70 5.59 28.31
C ILE A 293 -17.57 4.75 27.68
N PRO A 294 -16.94 5.14 26.56
CA PRO A 294 -15.82 4.39 25.98
C PRO A 294 -14.64 4.22 26.95
N TYR A 295 -14.36 5.23 27.77
CA TYR A 295 -13.25 5.19 28.73
C TYR A 295 -13.55 4.26 29.92
N LEU A 296 -14.81 4.16 30.33
CA LEU A 296 -15.24 3.20 31.36
C LEU A 296 -15.00 1.75 30.92
N GLN A 297 -15.24 1.45 29.64
CA GLN A 297 -14.96 0.14 29.07
C GLN A 297 -13.46 -0.17 29.07
N ASN A 298 -12.61 0.84 28.85
CA ASN A 298 -11.17 0.68 28.89
C ASN A 298 -10.64 0.39 30.30
N MET A 299 -11.33 0.81 31.37
CA MET A 299 -10.87 0.58 32.75
C MET A 299 -10.66 -0.90 33.09
N TRP A 300 -11.55 -1.78 32.59
CA TRP A 300 -11.43 -3.21 32.83
C TRP A 300 -10.75 -3.96 31.69
N SER A 301 -10.78 -3.43 30.45
CA SER A 301 -10.14 -4.04 29.28
C SER A 301 -8.60 -3.90 29.29
N VAL A 302 -8.08 -2.74 29.69
CA VAL A 302 -6.63 -2.43 29.67
C VAL A 302 -5.78 -3.41 30.49
N PRO A 303 -6.17 -3.82 31.72
CA PRO A 303 -5.44 -4.84 32.47
C PRO A 303 -5.25 -6.17 31.72
N PHE A 304 -6.22 -6.59 30.89
CA PHE A 304 -6.12 -7.82 30.10
C PHE A 304 -5.30 -7.67 28.81
N GLN A 305 -4.99 -6.43 28.39
CA GLN A 305 -4.15 -6.17 27.22
C GLN A 305 -2.66 -6.11 27.56
N VAL A 306 -2.33 -5.88 28.83
CA VAL A 306 -0.95 -5.67 29.31
C VAL A 306 -0.39 -6.91 30.04
N GLY A 307 -1.24 -7.83 30.50
CA GLY A 307 -0.86 -9.10 31.14
C GLY A 307 -0.88 -10.27 30.17
#